data_AF-A0A6A1W0P8-F1
#
_entry.id   AF-A0A6A1W0P8-F1
#
_cell.length_a   1.000
_cell.length_b   1.000
_cell.length_c   1.000
_cell.angle_alpha   90.00
_cell.angle_beta   90.00
_cell.angle_gamma   90.00
#
_symmetry.space_group_name_H-M   'P 1'
#
loop_
_entity.id
_entity.type
_entity.pdbx_description
1 polymer ?
#
loop_
_entity_poly.entity_id
_entity_poly.type
_entity_poly.pdbx_seq_one_letter_code
_entity_poly.pdbx_strand_id
1 'polypeptide(L)'
;MVTRKRPTDDMFTGGLSLQKWVKNHFHGRMERVIDLSLVAASRDHSQEVKKMWEVAIGELLELGILCTQESPSMRPTMLDAADDLDRLKRYLSGDTTAAFTSSLGISSSTLGDD
;
A
#
# COMPACT_ATOMS: atom_id res chain seq x y z
N MET A 1 -1.40 0.75 12.33
CA MET A 1 -1.75 0.88 10.90
C MET A 1 -0.69 1.68 10.17
N VAL A 2 -0.52 1.43 8.87
CA VAL A 2 0.67 1.72 8.05
C VAL A 2 1.24 3.12 8.23
N THR A 3 0.41 4.18 8.22
CA THR A 3 0.89 5.57 8.28
C THR A 3 0.97 6.17 9.68
N ARG A 4 0.24 5.57 10.63
CA ARG A 4 -0.02 6.12 11.98
C ARG A 4 -0.57 7.57 12.00
N LYS A 5 -1.07 8.07 10.87
CA LYS A 5 -1.74 9.38 10.75
C LYS A 5 -3.24 9.21 10.93
N ARG A 6 -3.90 10.18 11.56
CA ARG A 6 -5.36 10.19 11.60
C ARG A 6 -5.90 10.91 10.37
N PRO A 7 -6.98 10.42 9.74
CA PRO A 7 -7.63 11.13 8.64
C PRO A 7 -8.10 12.55 9.00
N THR A 8 -8.25 12.84 10.29
CA THR A 8 -8.69 14.12 10.86
C THR A 8 -7.53 14.97 11.41
N ASP A 9 -6.27 14.58 11.20
CA ASP A 9 -5.15 15.44 11.60
C ASP A 9 -5.18 16.77 10.82
N ASP A 10 -4.78 17.87 11.45
CA ASP A 10 -4.84 19.24 10.91
C ASP A 10 -4.11 19.42 9.57
N MET A 11 -3.19 18.51 9.22
CA MET A 11 -2.51 18.52 7.92
C MET A 11 -3.42 18.13 6.75
N PHE A 12 -4.60 17.56 7.00
CA PHE A 12 -5.57 17.09 6.00
C PHE A 12 -6.77 18.05 5.86
N THR A 13 -6.47 19.32 5.64
CA THR A 13 -7.47 20.38 5.41
C THR A 13 -7.49 20.84 3.95
N GLY A 14 -8.50 21.63 3.55
CA GLY A 14 -8.52 22.27 2.24
C GLY A 14 -8.64 21.29 1.05
N GLY A 15 -9.33 20.16 1.24
CA GLY A 15 -9.54 19.15 0.20
C GLY A 15 -8.41 18.13 0.07
N LEU A 16 -7.32 18.27 0.82
CA LEU A 16 -6.29 17.25 0.97
C LEU A 16 -6.75 16.19 1.99
N SER A 17 -7.08 14.99 1.52
CA SER A 17 -7.42 13.85 2.38
C SER A 17 -6.19 12.96 2.63
N LEU A 18 -6.24 12.13 3.66
CA LEU A 18 -5.21 11.11 3.90
C LEU A 18 -5.00 10.21 2.67
N GLN A 19 -6.08 9.79 2.00
CA GLN A 19 -6.01 9.01 0.77
C GLN A 19 -5.24 9.76 -0.34
N LYS A 20 -5.57 11.03 -0.61
CA LYS A 20 -4.89 11.84 -1.63
C LYS A 20 -3.42 12.04 -1.29
N TRP A 21 -3.11 12.27 -0.01
CA TRP A 21 -1.74 12.39 0.47
C TRP A 21 -0.94 11.10 0.26
N VAL A 22 -1.50 9.94 0.62
CA VAL A 22 -0.88 8.62 0.38
C VAL A 22 -0.65 8.42 -1.11
N LYS A 23 -1.67 8.63 -1.95
CA LYS A 23 -1.59 8.47 -3.42
C LYS A 23 -0.47 9.32 -4.05
N ASN A 24 -0.26 10.54 -3.56
CA ASN A 24 0.76 11.46 -4.07
C ASN A 24 2.20 11.10 -3.66
N HIS A 25 2.37 10.27 -2.63
CA HIS A 25 3.69 9.86 -2.11
C HIS A 25 3.97 8.37 -2.34
N PHE A 26 2.96 7.60 -2.74
CA PHE A 26 3.02 6.18 -3.02
C PHE A 26 4.11 5.85 -4.06
N HIS A 27 4.18 6.62 -5.15
CA HIS A 27 5.19 6.44 -6.19
C HIS A 27 6.50 7.14 -5.80
N GLY A 28 7.44 6.38 -5.25
CA GLY A 28 8.84 6.79 -5.05
C GLY A 28 9.16 7.49 -3.74
N ARG A 29 8.19 7.69 -2.83
CA ARG A 29 8.40 8.29 -1.49
C ARG A 29 7.61 7.56 -0.40
N MET A 30 7.51 6.23 -0.52
CA MET A 30 6.73 5.39 0.39
C MET A 30 7.22 5.52 1.85
N GLU A 31 8.52 5.71 2.06
CA GLU A 31 9.13 5.93 3.36
C GLU A 31 8.61 7.17 4.10
N ARG A 32 8.03 8.15 3.38
CA ARG A 32 7.38 9.33 3.98
C ARG A 32 5.97 9.04 4.47
N VAL A 33 5.36 7.98 3.95
CA VAL A 33 4.00 7.57 4.25
C VAL A 33 3.99 6.57 5.40
N ILE A 34 4.99 5.70 5.47
CA ILE A 34 5.07 4.62 6.45
C ILE A 34 5.46 5.16 7.83
N ASP A 35 4.83 4.61 8.86
CA ASP A 35 5.17 4.89 10.24
C ASP A 35 6.59 4.42 10.59
N LEU A 36 7.34 5.26 11.31
CA LEU A 36 8.73 4.97 11.65
C LEU A 36 8.89 3.71 12.51
N SER A 37 7.89 3.29 13.28
CA SER A 37 7.98 2.05 14.06
C SER A 37 7.93 0.80 13.17
N LEU A 38 7.21 0.85 12.04
CA LEU A 38 7.24 -0.21 11.02
C LEU A 38 8.61 -0.28 10.33
N VAL A 39 9.18 0.89 10.01
CA VAL A 39 10.54 0.97 9.45
C VAL A 39 11.59 0.47 10.45
N ALA A 40 11.43 0.76 11.73
CA ALA A 40 12.33 0.27 12.77
C ALA A 40 12.23 -1.24 12.95
N ALA A 41 11.02 -1.80 12.94
CA ALA A 41 10.79 -3.24 13.08
C ALA A 41 11.42 -4.06 11.94
N SER A 42 11.58 -3.47 10.74
CA SER A 42 12.22 -4.17 9.62
C SER A 42 13.75 -4.11 9.61
N ARG A 43 14.39 -3.31 10.49
CA ARG A 43 15.85 -3.06 10.45
C ARG A 43 16.68 -4.31 10.71
N ASP A 44 16.22 -5.18 11.59
CA ASP A 44 16.94 -6.38 12.04
C ASP A 44 16.73 -7.59 11.11
N HIS A 45 15.94 -7.42 10.05
CA HIS A 45 15.70 -8.47 9.06
C HIS A 45 16.74 -8.47 7.92
N SER A 46 16.83 -9.62 7.23
CA SER A 46 17.66 -9.76 6.03
C SER A 46 17.17 -8.83 4.91
N GLN A 47 18.01 -8.57 3.92
CA GLN A 47 17.67 -7.68 2.82
C GLN A 47 16.49 -8.21 1.99
N GLU A 48 16.38 -9.53 1.88
CA GLU A 48 15.29 -10.22 1.17
C GLU A 48 13.97 -10.00 1.89
N VAL A 49 13.94 -10.18 3.22
CA VAL A 49 12.76 -9.93 4.04
C VAL A 49 12.36 -8.46 3.99
N LYS A 50 13.32 -7.53 4.03
CA LYS A 50 13.04 -6.09 3.86
C LYS A 50 12.33 -5.79 2.55
N LYS A 51 12.80 -6.35 1.44
CA LYS A 51 12.15 -6.20 0.12
C LYS A 51 10.74 -6.77 0.11
N MET A 52 10.52 -7.94 0.73
CA MET A 52 9.18 -8.53 0.86
C MET A 52 8.24 -7.62 1.66
N TRP A 53 8.72 -7.04 2.76
CA TRP A 53 7.96 -6.08 3.54
C TRP A 53 7.62 -4.80 2.76
N GLU A 54 8.57 -4.27 1.99
CA GLU A 54 8.34 -3.10 1.13
C GLU A 54 7.25 -3.36 0.10
N VAL A 55 7.30 -4.51 -0.58
CA VAL A 55 6.24 -4.96 -1.51
C VAL A 55 4.91 -5.05 -0.77
N ALA A 56 4.87 -5.73 0.37
CA ALA A 56 3.63 -5.96 1.09
C ALA A 56 2.98 -4.66 1.60
N ILE A 57 3.80 -3.71 2.07
CA ILE A 57 3.32 -2.39 2.49
C ILE A 57 2.80 -1.61 1.29
N GLY A 58 3.47 -1.69 0.13
CA GLY A 58 2.97 -1.10 -1.11
C GLY A 58 1.58 -1.59 -1.46
N GLU A 59 1.39 -2.90 -1.49
CA GLU A 59 0.08 -3.51 -1.80
C GLU A 59 -0.99 -3.13 -0.77
N LEU A 60 -0.66 -3.03 0.53
CA LEU A 60 -1.59 -2.53 1.55
C LEU A 60 -2.02 -1.08 1.31
N LEU A 61 -1.08 -0.21 0.90
CA LEU A 61 -1.38 1.18 0.61
C LEU A 61 -2.25 1.29 -0.64
N GLU A 62 -1.97 0.50 -1.68
CA GLU A 62 -2.77 0.46 -2.90
C GLU A 62 -4.20 -0.03 -2.63
N LEU A 63 -4.35 -1.15 -1.91
CA LEU A 63 -5.66 -1.64 -1.47
C LEU A 63 -6.40 -0.59 -0.65
N GLY A 64 -5.71 0.09 0.27
CA GLY A 64 -6.27 1.20 1.04
C GLY A 64 -6.77 2.36 0.17
N ILE A 65 -6.03 2.72 -0.89
CA ILE A 65 -6.45 3.73 -1.87
C ILE A 65 -7.72 3.28 -2.60
N LEU A 66 -7.79 2.02 -3.03
CA LEU A 66 -8.95 1.46 -3.74
C LEU A 66 -10.20 1.40 -2.86
N CYS A 67 -10.07 0.94 -1.61
CA CYS A 67 -11.17 0.89 -0.64
C CYS A 67 -11.72 2.28 -0.30
N THR A 68 -10.93 3.34 -0.48
CA THR A 68 -11.30 4.71 -0.12
C THR A 68 -11.68 5.58 -1.32
N GLN A 69 -11.86 5.00 -2.51
CA GLN A 69 -12.29 5.73 -3.70
C GLN A 69 -13.58 6.53 -3.46
N GLU A 70 -13.65 7.76 -3.99
CA GLU A 70 -14.83 8.62 -3.80
C GLU A 70 -16.10 7.96 -4.37
N SER A 71 -16.02 7.36 -5.56
CA SER A 71 -17.11 6.58 -6.14
C SER A 71 -17.27 5.21 -5.48
N PRO A 72 -18.45 4.85 -4.94
CA PRO A 72 -18.69 3.53 -4.36
C PRO A 72 -18.52 2.38 -5.37
N SER A 73 -18.86 2.60 -6.65
CA SER A 73 -18.76 1.57 -7.70
C SER A 73 -17.32 1.19 -8.07
N MET A 74 -16.35 2.01 -7.68
CA MET A 74 -14.92 1.78 -7.93
C MET A 74 -14.22 1.08 -6.76
N ARG A 75 -14.95 0.82 -5.66
CA ARG A 75 -14.39 0.16 -4.48
C ARG A 75 -14.52 -1.36 -4.63
N PRO A 76 -13.52 -2.13 -4.21
CA PRO A 76 -13.65 -3.58 -4.11
C PRO A 76 -14.74 -3.96 -3.10
N THR A 77 -15.30 -5.16 -3.24
CA THR A 77 -16.14 -5.72 -2.18
C THR A 77 -15.27 -6.06 -0.96
N MET A 78 -15.91 -6.22 0.20
CA MET A 78 -15.18 -6.67 1.39
C MET A 78 -14.61 -8.09 1.24
N LEU A 79 -15.20 -8.91 0.36
CA LEU A 79 -14.68 -10.24 0.05
C LEU A 79 -13.38 -10.11 -0.76
N ASP A 80 -13.39 -9.31 -1.83
CA ASP A 80 -12.20 -9.06 -2.65
C ASP A 80 -11.06 -8.47 -1.79
N ALA A 81 -11.37 -7.50 -0.92
CA ALA A 81 -10.39 -6.92 -0.02
C ALA A 81 -9.82 -7.93 1.00
N ALA A 82 -10.66 -8.84 1.50
CA ALA A 82 -10.21 -9.90 2.41
C ALA A 82 -9.32 -10.92 1.69
N ASP A 83 -9.65 -11.27 0.45
CA ASP A 83 -8.87 -12.19 -0.37
C ASP A 83 -7.49 -11.61 -0.72
N ASP A 84 -7.42 -10.32 -1.09
CA ASP A 84 -6.16 -9.62 -1.33
C ASP A 84 -5.29 -9.56 -0.05
N LEU A 85 -5.91 -9.33 1.12
CA LEU A 85 -5.22 -9.35 2.41
C LEU A 85 -4.71 -10.76 2.80
N ASP A 86 -5.49 -11.82 2.55
CA ASP A 86 -5.06 -13.20 2.82
C ASP A 86 -3.87 -13.58 1.92
N ARG A 87 -3.91 -13.19 0.65
CA ARG A 87 -2.80 -13.37 -0.27
C ARG A 87 -1.54 -12.68 0.21
N LEU A 88 -1.66 -11.45 0.69
CA LEU A 88 -0.53 -10.71 1.25
C LEU A 88 0.05 -11.39 2.50
N LYS A 89 -0.82 -11.91 3.37
CA LYS A 89 -0.40 -12.66 4.55
C LYS A 89 0.39 -13.91 4.19
N ARG A 90 -0.05 -14.67 3.18
CA ARG A 90 0.68 -15.86 2.67
C ARG A 90 2.02 -15.48 2.06
N TYR A 91 2.06 -14.41 1.28
CA TYR A 91 3.30 -13.86 0.71
C TYR A 91 4.34 -13.55 1.81
N LEU A 92 3.92 -12.86 2.88
CA LEU A 92 4.78 -12.55 4.02
C LEU A 92 5.21 -13.79 4.84
N SER A 93 4.39 -14.84 4.85
CA SER A 93 4.68 -16.09 5.57
C SER A 93 5.67 -16.99 4.82
N GLY A 94 6.04 -16.64 3.58
CA GLY A 94 6.94 -17.43 2.75
C GLY A 94 6.28 -18.64 2.07
N ASP A 95 4.95 -18.72 2.09
CA ASP A 95 4.19 -19.87 1.60
C ASP A 95 4.11 -19.95 0.07
N THR A 96 4.71 -19.02 -0.69
CA THR A 96 4.61 -19.10 -2.16
C THR A 96 5.77 -18.48 -2.92
N THR A 97 6.32 -19.27 -3.84
CA THR A 97 7.06 -18.89 -5.06
C THR A 97 6.21 -18.09 -6.07
N ALA A 98 5.09 -17.48 -5.65
CA ALA A 98 4.21 -16.74 -6.54
C ALA A 98 4.56 -15.25 -6.51
N ALA A 99 4.91 -14.71 -7.67
CA ALA A 99 4.93 -13.28 -7.88
C ALA A 99 3.58 -12.68 -7.45
N PHE A 100 3.62 -11.62 -6.65
CA PHE A 100 2.43 -10.84 -6.33
C PHE A 100 2.00 -10.11 -7.61
N THR A 101 1.17 -10.76 -8.44
CA THR A 101 0.41 -10.10 -9.50
C THR A 101 -0.87 -9.56 -8.88
N SER A 102 -1.01 -8.24 -8.73
CA SER A 102 -2.25 -7.64 -8.23
C SER A 102 -3.44 -8.10 -9.07
N SER A 103 -4.52 -8.55 -8.41
CA SER A 103 -5.79 -9.01 -9.00
C SER A 103 -6.46 -7.93 -9.85
N LEU A 104 -6.08 -6.67 -9.63
CA LEU A 104 -6.71 -5.47 -10.17
C LEU A 104 -6.02 -4.90 -11.42
N GLY A 105 -4.99 -5.56 -11.94
CA GLY A 105 -4.54 -5.37 -13.32
C GLY A 105 -4.15 -3.94 -13.69
N ILE A 106 -3.49 -3.18 -12.80
CA ILE A 106 -2.88 -1.90 -13.18
C ILE A 106 -1.42 -2.16 -13.57
N SER A 107 -1.23 -2.54 -14.83
CA SER A 107 0.09 -2.54 -15.46
C SER A 107 0.70 -1.14 -15.32
N SER A 108 1.89 -1.07 -14.72
CA SER A 108 2.73 0.13 -14.74
C SER A 108 3.16 0.41 -16.19
N SER A 109 2.37 1.22 -16.90
CA SER A 109 2.73 1.73 -18.22
C SER A 109 3.85 2.75 -18.07
N THR A 110 5.09 2.36 -18.35
CA THR A 110 6.17 3.31 -18.65
C THR A 110 5.91 3.92 -20.03
N LEU A 111 5.48 5.17 -20.09
CA LEU A 111 5.55 5.97 -21.32
C LEU A 111 5.84 7.44 -20.95
N GLY A 112 6.93 7.97 -21.53
CA GLY A 112 7.21 9.41 -21.58
C GLY A 112 8.70 9.73 -21.62
N ASP A 113 9.27 9.67 -22.82
CA ASP A 113 10.46 10.42 -23.27
C ASP A 113 10.45 11.89 -22.80
N ASP A 114 11.61 12.37 -22.34
CA ASP A 114 12.31 13.56 -22.86
C ASP A 114 13.78 13.53 -22.38
#